data_AF-A0A533W2G9-F1
#
_entry.id   AF-A0A533W2G9-F1
#
_cell.length_a   1.000
_cell.length_b   1.000
_cell.length_c   1.000
_cell.angle_alpha   90.00
_cell.angle_beta   90.00
_cell.angle_gamma   90.00
#
_symmetry.space_group_name_H-M   'P 1'
#
loop_
_entity.id
_entity.type
_entity.pdbx_description
1 polymer ?
#
loop_
_entity_poly.entity_id
_entity_poly.type
_entity_poly.pdbx_seq_one_letter_code
_entity_poly.pdbx_strand_id
1 'polypeptide(L)'
;MPLLTSAQGSEVVRLARRTLDSYVSTEERPESARWTGYLGERRGAFVTLNLRAPEGVSLRGCIGFPYPVKELGEAVVVATIGAAREDPRFPPVQPSELTGILVEVSALTKPETIRVGKRSELPSTIRVGTDGLIISTSYQSGLLLPQVAVEFNLNQSGHLQVN
;
A
#
# COMPACT_ATOMS: atom_id res chain seq x y z
N MET A 1 -17.55 3.53 0.96
CA MET A 1 -16.61 3.49 2.09
C MET A 1 -15.88 4.83 2.14
N PRO A 2 -15.91 5.58 3.25
CA PRO A 2 -15.37 6.93 3.29
C PRO A 2 -13.84 6.94 3.17
N LEU A 3 -13.29 8.02 2.62
CA LEU A 3 -11.85 8.27 2.67
C LEU A 3 -11.43 8.53 4.12
N LEU A 4 -10.21 8.12 4.46
CA LEU A 4 -9.64 8.43 5.77
C LEU A 4 -9.33 9.93 5.86
N THR A 5 -9.56 10.52 7.03
CA THR A 5 -9.10 11.88 7.32
C THR A 5 -7.57 11.90 7.51
N SER A 6 -6.94 13.06 7.39
CA SER A 6 -5.49 13.19 7.64
C SER A 6 -5.09 12.74 9.06
N ALA A 7 -5.96 12.95 10.05
CA ALA A 7 -5.74 12.48 11.42
C ALA A 7 -5.73 10.94 11.50
N GLN A 8 -6.72 10.29 10.88
CA GLN A 8 -6.79 8.83 10.79
C GLN A 8 -5.61 8.25 10.01
N GLY A 9 -5.23 8.86 8.88
CA GLY A 9 -4.06 8.47 8.11
C GLY A 9 -2.76 8.55 8.93
N SER A 10 -2.60 9.61 9.72
CA SER A 10 -1.46 9.77 10.64
C SER A 10 -1.41 8.67 11.70
N GLU A 11 -2.57 8.25 12.23
CA GLU A 11 -2.67 7.13 13.17
C GLU A 11 -2.29 5.79 12.53
N VAL A 12 -2.72 5.56 11.29
CA VAL A 12 -2.37 4.37 10.51
C VAL A 12 -0.87 4.30 10.23
N VAL A 13 -0.25 5.42 9.82
CA VAL A 13 1.21 5.48 9.61
C VAL A 13 1.97 5.26 10.92
N ARG A 14 1.49 5.81 12.04
CA ARG A 14 2.06 5.55 13.37
C ARG A 14 1.96 4.07 13.76
N LEU A 15 0.85 3.40 13.44
CA LEU A 15 0.72 1.95 13.66
C LEU A 15 1.76 1.17 12.87
N ALA A 16 1.92 1.47 11.57
CA ALA A 16 2.96 0.85 10.74
C ALA A 16 4.36 1.12 11.30
N ARG A 17 4.67 2.36 11.68
CA ARG A 17 5.98 2.71 12.27
C ARG A 17 6.27 1.93 13.56
N ARG A 18 5.33 1.89 14.51
CA ARG A 18 5.51 1.12 15.75
C ARG A 18 5.67 -0.38 15.48
N THR A 19 4.92 -0.92 14.51
CA THR A 19 5.04 -2.32 14.10
C THR A 19 6.41 -2.61 13.53
N LEU A 20 6.93 -1.73 12.67
CA LEU A 20 8.27 -1.88 12.11
C LEU A 20 9.33 -1.87 13.22
N ASP A 21 9.27 -0.89 14.11
CA ASP A 21 10.27 -0.73 15.17
C ASP A 21 10.24 -1.94 16.14
N SER A 22 9.06 -2.35 16.62
CA SER A 22 8.94 -3.50 17.52
C SER A 22 9.37 -4.80 16.85
N TYR A 23 8.89 -5.06 15.64
CA TYR A 23 9.13 -6.34 14.99
C TYR A 23 10.57 -6.52 14.54
N VAL A 24 11.24 -5.46 14.07
CA VAL A 24 12.66 -5.54 13.69
C VAL A 24 13.57 -5.63 14.92
N SER A 25 13.21 -5.00 16.04
CA SER A 25 14.03 -4.99 17.26
C SER A 25 13.82 -6.21 18.16
N THR A 26 12.58 -6.65 18.38
CA THR A 26 12.23 -7.69 19.36
C THR A 26 11.44 -8.85 18.77
N GLU A 27 11.15 -8.82 17.46
CA GLU A 27 10.22 -9.75 16.79
C GLU A 27 8.81 -9.77 17.39
N GLU A 28 8.50 -8.75 18.19
CA GLU A 28 7.17 -8.57 18.78
C GLU A 28 6.23 -7.94 17.77
N ARG A 29 5.10 -8.61 17.59
CA ARG A 29 3.98 -8.10 16.81
C ARG A 29 3.04 -7.34 17.75
N PRO A 30 2.62 -6.10 17.39
CA PRO A 30 1.59 -5.41 18.15
C PRO A 30 0.32 -6.28 18.20
N GLU A 31 -0.09 -6.66 19.40
CA GLU A 31 -1.34 -7.37 19.60
C GLU A 31 -2.52 -6.41 19.43
N SER A 32 -3.54 -6.87 18.72
CA SER A 32 -4.86 -6.26 18.77
C SER A 32 -5.86 -7.28 19.28
N ALA A 33 -6.37 -7.07 20.49
CA ALA A 33 -7.49 -7.87 20.99
C ALA A 33 -8.74 -7.69 20.08
N ARG A 34 -8.89 -6.51 19.46
CA ARG A 34 -9.90 -6.19 18.43
C ARG A 34 -9.61 -4.83 17.78
N TRP A 35 -9.65 -4.72 16.45
CA TRP A 35 -9.66 -3.41 15.80
C TRP A 35 -11.07 -2.81 15.83
N THR A 36 -11.18 -1.49 16.00
CA THR A 36 -12.46 -0.78 16.09
C THR A 36 -12.48 0.47 15.22
N GLY A 37 -13.67 1.01 14.97
CA GLY A 37 -13.85 2.16 14.07
C GLY A 37 -13.26 1.89 12.68
N TYR A 38 -12.56 2.88 12.13
CA TYR A 38 -11.97 2.80 10.79
C TYR A 38 -10.84 1.76 10.68
N LEU A 39 -10.19 1.37 11.79
CA LEU A 39 -9.18 0.30 11.80
C LEU A 39 -9.81 -1.10 11.71
N GLY A 40 -11.06 -1.24 12.16
CA GLY A 40 -11.84 -2.48 12.07
C GLY A 40 -12.54 -2.66 10.72
N GLU A 41 -12.50 -1.67 9.83
CA GLU A 41 -13.06 -1.79 8.49
C GLU A 41 -12.18 -2.67 7.61
N ARG A 42 -12.79 -3.57 6.83
CA ARG A 42 -12.04 -4.37 5.87
C ARG A 42 -11.62 -3.52 4.67
N ARG A 43 -10.31 -3.38 4.47
CA ARG A 43 -9.70 -2.56 3.41
C ARG A 43 -8.48 -3.27 2.82
N GLY A 44 -8.22 -3.02 1.54
CA GLY A 44 -6.89 -3.28 1.00
C GLY A 44 -5.90 -2.28 1.60
N ALA A 45 -4.66 -2.69 1.78
CA ALA A 45 -3.62 -1.80 2.30
C ALA A 45 -2.25 -2.23 1.79
N PHE A 46 -1.43 -1.26 1.40
CA PHE A 46 -0.01 -1.46 1.10
C PHE A 46 0.84 -0.65 2.06
N VAL A 47 1.96 -1.24 2.50
CA VAL A 47 2.98 -0.56 3.28
C VAL A 47 4.25 -0.53 2.44
N THR A 48 4.73 0.68 2.19
CA THR A 48 5.98 0.92 1.48
C THR A 48 7.00 1.46 2.49
N LEU A 49 8.15 0.80 2.55
CA LEU A 49 9.32 1.23 3.30
C LEU A 49 10.30 1.86 2.32
N ASN A 50 10.72 3.09 2.59
CA ASN A 50 11.75 3.77 1.81
C ASN A 50 12.93 4.10 2.72
N LEU A 51 14.17 3.87 2.28
CA LEU A 51 15.36 4.20 3.04
C LEU A 51 15.89 5.58 2.63
N ARG A 52 16.14 6.46 3.61
CA ARG A 52 16.90 7.69 3.39
C ARG A 52 18.40 7.41 3.46
N ALA A 53 19.10 7.80 2.41
CA ALA A 53 20.55 7.76 2.30
C ALA A 53 21.06 9.13 1.77
N PRO A 54 22.37 9.45 1.89
CA PRO A 54 22.93 10.71 1.40
C PRO A 54 22.61 11.01 -0.07
N GLU A 55 22.51 9.97 -0.89
CA GLU A 55 22.19 10.02 -2.33
C GLU A 55 20.70 10.22 -2.64
N GLY A 56 19.81 10.08 -1.64
CA GLY A 56 18.38 10.29 -1.81
C GLY A 56 17.50 9.30 -1.03
N VAL A 57 16.28 9.12 -1.52
CA VAL A 57 15.29 8.18 -0.96
C VAL A 57 15.11 7.03 -1.94
N SER A 58 15.25 5.79 -1.47
CA SER A 58 15.09 4.60 -2.29
C SER A 58 14.11 3.60 -1.67
N LEU A 59 13.45 2.80 -2.52
CA LEU A 59 12.55 1.73 -2.08
C LEU A 59 13.34 0.67 -1.30
N ARG A 60 12.83 0.28 -0.12
CA ARG A 60 13.43 -0.70 0.79
C ARG A 60 12.56 -1.94 1.04
N GLY A 61 11.28 -1.84 0.70
CA GLY A 61 10.33 -2.95 0.75
C GLY A 61 8.90 -2.46 0.48
N CYS A 62 8.07 -3.27 -0.15
CA CYS A 62 6.65 -2.98 -0.36
C CYS A 62 5.85 -4.27 -0.41
N ILE A 63 4.92 -4.41 0.54
CA ILE A 63 3.97 -5.53 0.61
C ILE A 63 2.59 -4.99 0.95
N GLY A 64 1.56 -5.68 0.49
CA GLY A 64 0.19 -5.31 0.79
C GLY A 64 -0.84 -6.28 0.25
N PHE A 65 -2.10 -5.90 0.49
CA PHE A 65 -3.27 -6.63 0.06
C PHE A 65 -4.11 -5.74 -0.86
N PRO A 66 -4.29 -6.12 -2.14
CA PRO A 66 -5.13 -5.36 -3.08
C PRO A 66 -6.61 -5.37 -2.68
N TYR A 67 -7.05 -6.47 -2.08
CA TYR A 67 -8.45 -6.71 -1.73
C TYR A 67 -8.67 -6.61 -0.22
N PRO A 68 -9.89 -6.27 0.23
CA PRO A 68 -10.25 -6.14 1.65
C PRO A 68 -10.41 -7.50 2.36
N VAL A 69 -9.33 -8.27 2.42
CA VAL A 69 -9.30 -9.60 3.04
C VAL A 69 -9.11 -9.55 4.56
N LYS A 70 -8.64 -8.40 5.09
CA LYS A 70 -8.33 -8.14 6.51
C LYS A 70 -8.92 -6.81 6.94
N GLU A 71 -9.14 -6.64 8.24
CA GLU A 71 -9.38 -5.33 8.86
C GLU A 71 -8.16 -4.43 8.64
N LEU A 72 -8.36 -3.12 8.47
CA LEU A 72 -7.29 -2.19 8.11
C LEU A 72 -6.10 -2.26 9.07
N GLY A 73 -6.34 -2.29 10.39
CA GLY A 73 -5.25 -2.38 11.37
C GLY A 73 -4.42 -3.65 11.19
N GLU A 74 -5.10 -4.78 11.02
CA GLU A 74 -4.48 -6.09 10.78
C GLU A 74 -3.73 -6.13 9.44
N ALA A 75 -4.33 -5.57 8.38
CA ALA A 75 -3.71 -5.47 7.07
C ALA A 75 -2.40 -4.67 7.13
N VAL A 76 -2.39 -3.55 7.87
CA VAL A 76 -1.22 -2.69 8.04
C VAL A 76 -0.13 -3.38 8.85
N VAL A 77 -0.48 -4.06 9.95
CA VAL A 77 0.51 -4.81 10.76
C VAL A 77 1.18 -5.89 9.92
N VAL A 78 0.38 -6.73 9.25
CA VAL A 78 0.91 -7.84 8.43
C VAL A 78 1.71 -7.31 7.24
N ALA A 79 1.21 -6.29 6.55
CA ALA A 79 1.90 -5.69 5.41
C ALA A 79 3.23 -5.03 5.82
N THR A 80 3.29 -4.40 7.01
CA THR A 80 4.53 -3.82 7.53
C THR A 80 5.59 -4.90 7.77
N ILE A 81 5.21 -5.99 8.43
CA ILE A 81 6.10 -7.13 8.69
C ILE A 81 6.59 -7.73 7.38
N GLY A 82 5.66 -7.98 6.45
CA GLY A 82 5.99 -8.49 5.12
C GLY A 82 6.95 -7.56 4.36
N ALA A 83 6.70 -6.25 4.36
CA ALA A 83 7.59 -5.28 3.70
C ALA A 83 8.99 -5.25 4.33
N ALA A 84 9.11 -5.54 5.63
CA ALA A 84 10.38 -5.56 6.34
C ALA A 84 11.17 -6.88 6.21
N ARG A 85 10.50 -8.03 6.04
CA ARG A 85 11.14 -9.36 6.06
C ARG A 85 10.93 -10.22 4.82
N GLU A 86 9.82 -10.04 4.11
CA GLU A 86 9.31 -11.01 3.12
C GLU A 86 9.31 -10.46 1.68
N ASP A 87 9.65 -9.19 1.45
CA ASP A 87 9.80 -8.66 0.09
C ASP A 87 11.01 -9.33 -0.59
N PRO A 88 10.81 -10.18 -1.61
CA PRO A 88 11.87 -11.02 -2.17
C PRO A 88 12.94 -10.23 -2.93
N ARG A 89 12.70 -8.94 -3.20
CA ARG A 89 13.64 -8.06 -3.89
C ARG A 89 14.73 -7.53 -2.96
N PHE A 90 14.54 -7.62 -1.64
CA PHE A 90 15.44 -7.03 -0.65
C PHE A 90 15.78 -8.02 0.47
N PRO A 91 16.97 -7.91 1.08
CA PRO A 91 17.24 -8.62 2.33
C PRO A 91 16.36 -8.08 3.46
N PRO A 92 16.10 -8.87 4.52
CA PRO A 92 15.41 -8.40 5.71
C PRO A 92 15.99 -7.09 6.27
N VAL A 93 15.12 -6.18 6.68
CA VAL A 93 15.48 -4.92 7.33
C VAL A 93 16.25 -5.20 8.61
N GLN A 94 17.35 -4.47 8.80
CA GLN A 94 18.19 -4.53 10.00
C GLN A 94 17.84 -3.43 11.01
N PRO A 95 18.05 -3.66 12.32
CA PRO A 95 17.81 -2.65 13.34
C PRO A 95 18.54 -1.32 13.10
N SER A 96 19.73 -1.36 12.50
CA SER A 96 20.52 -0.16 12.17
C SER A 96 19.87 0.72 11.09
N GLU A 97 18.95 0.19 10.29
CA GLU A 97 18.28 0.91 9.20
C GLU A 97 17.05 1.69 9.70
N LEU A 98 16.49 1.33 10.87
CA LEU A 98 15.18 1.80 11.35
C LEU A 98 15.04 3.33 11.36
N THR A 99 16.07 4.03 11.84
CA THR A 99 16.08 5.50 11.92
C THR A 99 16.00 6.15 10.53
N GLY A 100 16.61 5.52 9.52
CA GLY A 100 16.61 6.01 8.14
C GLY A 100 15.32 5.71 7.38
N ILE A 101 14.54 4.72 7.81
CA ILE A 101 13.34 4.28 7.09
C ILE A 101 12.19 5.29 7.23
N LEU A 102 11.63 5.63 6.08
CA LEU A 102 10.37 6.29 5.84
C LEU A 102 9.28 5.24 5.65
N VAL A 103 8.17 5.38 6.38
CA VAL A 103 7.03 4.48 6.28
C VAL A 103 5.89 5.21 5.59
N GLU A 104 5.38 4.62 4.51
CA GLU A 104 4.20 5.07 3.78
C GLU A 104 3.13 3.98 3.84
N VAL A 105 1.86 4.39 4.01
CA VAL A 105 0.72 3.47 4.01
C VAL A 105 -0.31 3.94 3.00
N SER A 106 -0.61 3.08 2.03
CA SER A 106 -1.68 3.26 1.05
C SER A 106 -2.91 2.44 1.48
N ALA A 107 -3.88 3.09 2.13
CA ALA A 107 -5.15 2.46 2.53
C ALA A 107 -6.18 2.55 1.38
N LEU A 108 -6.55 1.41 0.80
CA LEU A 108 -7.33 1.33 -0.41
C LEU A 108 -8.84 1.33 -0.15
N THR A 109 -9.58 1.89 -1.09
CA THR A 109 -11.02 1.64 -1.19
C THR A 109 -11.29 0.20 -1.67
N LYS A 110 -12.52 -0.28 -1.52
CA LYS A 110 -12.90 -1.55 -2.13
C LYS A 110 -12.81 -1.38 -3.66
N PRO A 111 -12.11 -2.27 -4.40
CA PRO A 111 -12.06 -2.20 -5.85
C PRO A 111 -13.46 -2.32 -6.45
N GLU A 112 -13.75 -1.48 -7.44
CA GLU A 112 -15.02 -1.48 -8.17
C GLU A 112 -14.77 -1.85 -9.64
N THR A 113 -15.58 -2.77 -10.18
CA THR A 113 -15.47 -3.16 -11.58
C THR A 113 -15.98 -2.05 -12.48
N ILE A 114 -15.10 -1.49 -13.31
CA ILE A 114 -15.47 -0.55 -14.37
C ILE A 114 -16.21 -1.32 -15.47
N ARG A 115 -17.46 -0.93 -15.75
CA ARG A 115 -18.26 -1.47 -16.85
C ARG A 115 -18.47 -0.38 -17.90
N VAL A 116 -17.94 -0.61 -19.10
CA VAL A 116 -18.09 0.28 -20.26
C VAL A 116 -18.61 -0.49 -21.46
N GLY A 117 -19.28 0.20 -22.38
CA GLY A 117 -19.80 -0.41 -23.61
C GLY A 117 -18.68 -0.72 -24.61
N LYS A 118 -17.63 0.11 -24.63
CA LYS A 118 -16.46 -0.05 -25.50
C LYS A 118 -15.17 0.20 -24.72
N ARG A 119 -14.12 -0.56 -25.03
CA ARG A 119 -12.80 -0.41 -24.38
C ARG A 119 -12.20 1.01 -24.54
N SER A 120 -12.53 1.69 -25.64
CA SER A 120 -12.13 3.09 -25.88
C SER A 120 -12.69 4.09 -24.87
N GLU A 121 -13.70 3.71 -24.09
CA GLU A 121 -14.31 4.55 -23.04
C GLU A 121 -13.60 4.39 -21.68
N LEU A 122 -12.75 3.37 -21.49
CA LEU A 122 -12.05 3.17 -20.21
C LEU A 122 -11.24 4.39 -19.76
N PRO A 123 -10.44 5.06 -20.63
CA PRO A 123 -9.62 6.19 -20.18
C PRO A 123 -10.44 7.34 -19.58
N SER A 124 -11.65 7.62 -20.06
CA SER A 124 -12.49 8.70 -19.52
C SER A 124 -13.14 8.37 -18.18
N THR A 125 -13.11 7.10 -17.76
CA THR A 125 -13.66 6.65 -16.46
C THR A 125 -12.64 6.68 -15.32
N ILE A 126 -11.36 6.94 -15.61
CA ILE A 126 -10.25 6.84 -14.66
C ILE A 126 -9.70 8.24 -14.39
N ARG A 127 -9.43 8.54 -13.11
CA ARG A 127 -8.76 9.78 -12.70
C ARG A 127 -7.33 9.49 -12.28
N VAL A 128 -6.39 9.99 -13.08
CA VAL A 128 -4.95 9.90 -12.80
C VAL A 128 -4.62 10.52 -11.44
N GLY A 129 -3.78 9.83 -10.66
CA GLY A 129 -3.39 10.27 -9.32
C GLY A 129 -4.44 10.08 -8.23
N THR A 130 -5.64 9.60 -8.58
CA THR A 130 -6.70 9.30 -7.61
C THR A 130 -7.05 7.82 -7.61
N ASP A 131 -7.28 7.25 -8.80
CA ASP A 131 -7.75 5.89 -8.95
C ASP A 131 -6.56 4.94 -9.20
N GLY A 132 -6.48 3.87 -8.42
CA GLY A 132 -5.56 2.76 -8.67
C GLY A 132 -6.21 1.73 -9.59
N LEU A 133 -5.42 1.00 -10.36
CA LEU A 133 -5.92 0.03 -11.32
C LEU A 133 -5.59 -1.39 -10.89
N ILE A 134 -6.58 -2.27 -11.00
CA ILE A 134 -6.38 -3.72 -10.96
C ILE A 134 -6.82 -4.25 -12.32
N ILE A 135 -5.90 -4.88 -13.02
CA ILE A 135 -6.17 -5.54 -14.30
C ILE A 135 -6.05 -7.04 -14.06
N SER A 136 -7.11 -7.80 -14.32
CA SER A 136 -7.12 -9.25 -14.15
C SER A 136 -7.60 -9.95 -15.42
N THR A 137 -6.86 -10.98 -15.83
CA THR A 137 -7.28 -11.98 -16.82
C THR A 137 -7.46 -13.32 -16.12
N SER A 138 -7.83 -14.38 -16.85
CA SER A 138 -7.98 -15.72 -16.29
C SER A 138 -6.70 -16.30 -15.66
N TYR A 139 -5.52 -15.79 -16.00
CA TYR A 139 -4.23 -16.35 -15.57
C TYR A 139 -3.29 -15.34 -14.92
N GLN A 140 -3.58 -14.04 -15.04
CA GLN A 140 -2.67 -12.98 -14.62
C GLN A 140 -3.45 -11.86 -13.94
N SER A 141 -2.80 -11.20 -12.97
CA SER A 141 -3.31 -9.99 -12.36
C SER A 141 -2.19 -8.98 -12.16
N GLY A 142 -2.42 -7.72 -12.54
CA GLY A 142 -1.57 -6.59 -12.24
C GLY A 142 -2.30 -5.60 -11.33
N LEU A 143 -1.55 -4.95 -10.43
CA LEU A 143 -2.04 -3.83 -9.64
C LEU A 143 -1.10 -2.63 -9.81
N LEU A 144 -1.68 -1.46 -10.02
CA LEU A 144 -0.97 -0.18 -10.02
C LEU A 144 -1.62 0.73 -8.99
N LEU A 145 -0.80 1.26 -8.09
CA LEU A 145 -1.25 2.24 -7.11
C LEU A 145 -1.45 3.62 -7.77
N PRO A 146 -2.35 4.47 -7.26
CA PRO A 146 -2.66 5.78 -7.86
C PRO A 146 -1.44 6.67 -8.11
N GLN A 147 -0.46 6.64 -7.21
CA GLN A 147 0.75 7.46 -7.26
C GLN A 147 1.65 7.13 -8.46
N VAL A 148 1.64 5.89 -8.95
CA VAL A 148 2.49 5.45 -10.06
C VAL A 148 2.18 6.26 -11.32
N ALA A 149 0.90 6.57 -11.57
CA ALA A 149 0.52 7.38 -12.71
C ALA A 149 1.14 8.79 -12.66
N VAL A 150 1.23 9.37 -11.47
CA VAL A 150 1.77 10.71 -11.24
C VAL A 150 3.30 10.71 -11.32
N GLU A 151 3.96 9.75 -10.66
CA GLU A 151 5.41 9.62 -10.63
C GLU A 151 6.02 9.48 -12.04
N PHE A 152 5.32 8.78 -12.94
CA PHE A 152 5.77 8.56 -14.32
C PHE A 152 5.13 9.50 -15.36
N ASN A 153 4.43 10.55 -14.93
CA ASN A 153 3.75 11.51 -15.83
C ASN A 153 2.82 10.84 -16.87
N LEU A 154 2.10 9.80 -16.46
CA LEU A 154 1.22 9.05 -17.34
C LEU A 154 -0.17 9.71 -17.46
N ASN A 155 -0.71 9.71 -18.68
CA ASN A 155 -2.13 10.02 -18.90
C ASN A 155 -3.02 8.78 -18.69
N GLN A 156 -4.35 8.92 -18.78
CA GLN A 156 -5.28 7.80 -18.50
C GLN A 156 -5.02 6.57 -19.37
N SER A 157 -4.69 6.78 -20.65
CA SER A 157 -4.36 5.70 -21.59
C SER A 157 -3.03 5.04 -21.24
N GLY A 158 -2.03 5.83 -20.85
CA GLY A 158 -0.73 5.35 -20.38
C GLY A 158 -0.87 4.51 -19.12
N HIS A 159 -1.68 4.94 -18.16
CA HIS A 159 -1.91 4.19 -16.91
C HIS A 159 -2.53 2.81 -17.14
N LEU A 160 -3.38 2.66 -18.17
CA LEU A 160 -3.96 1.38 -18.60
C LEU A 160 -2.99 0.46 -19.36
N GLN A 161 -1.86 1.00 -19.84
CA GLN A 161 -0.89 0.30 -20.68
C GLN A 161 0.41 -0.04 -19.96
N VAL A 162 0.54 0.32 -18.68
CA VAL A 162 1.67 -0.13 -17.84
C VAL A 162 1.48 -1.62 -17.56
N ASN A 163 2.06 -2.46 -18.40
CA ASN A 163 2.31 -3.88 -18.17
C ASN A 163 3.58 -4.29 -18.92
#